data_AF-A0A9P7C6D2-F1
#
_entry.id   AF-A0A9P7C6D2-F1
#
_cell.length_a   1.000
_cell.length_b   1.000
_cell.length_c   1.000
_cell.angle_alpha   90.00
_cell.angle_beta   90.00
_cell.angle_gamma   90.00
#
_symmetry.space_group_name_H-M   'P 1'
#
loop_
_entity.id
_entity.type
_entity.pdbx_description
1 polymer ?
#
loop_
_entity_poly.entity_id
_entity_poly.type
_entity_poly.pdbx_seq_one_letter_code
_entity_poly.pdbx_strand_id
1 'polypeptide(L)'
;MSTHLQTIQRLQNELAIANAKIHQLQQESASLRKQVSSVPTPTANSSPPSESTPLSSKRPRSPSNDAAPPTTKVSKLPNLKPKHSLSAIARRFSSPTAPSSFTFIHVPIHRRLPIHQLRANLRELHINTRRILDIQYSDRYVASFLIHTGFEPELRFQLYKHKITIRDDFDPLSPTIIRDPTLLNESIERKTKLARHVFLQRLGSAFRRLKAPLYNAVTNYFL
;
A
#
# COMPACT_ATOMS: atom_id res chain seq x y z
N MET A 1 26.94 18.65 34.69
CA MET A 1 25.53 18.74 35.14
C MET A 1 24.75 19.92 34.55
N SER A 2 25.39 21.03 34.14
CA SER A 2 24.68 22.25 33.66
C SER A 2 24.11 22.16 32.22
N THR A 3 24.72 21.40 31.31
CA THR A 3 24.34 21.35 29.88
C THR A 3 23.01 20.61 29.62
N HIS A 4 22.68 19.61 30.43
CA HIS A 4 21.45 18.83 30.24
C HIS A 4 20.19 19.64 30.58
N LEU A 5 20.24 20.42 31.67
CA LEU A 5 19.16 21.31 32.10
C LEU A 5 18.85 22.40 31.06
N GLN A 6 19.87 22.99 30.45
CA GLN A 6 19.71 23.96 29.36
C GLN A 6 19.02 23.35 28.14
N THR A 7 19.31 22.08 27.84
CA THR A 7 18.70 21.37 26.70
C THR A 7 17.22 21.11 26.95
N ILE A 8 16.85 20.69 28.16
CA ILE A 8 15.44 20.46 28.54
C ILE A 8 14.65 21.77 28.44
N GLN A 9 15.19 22.87 28.95
CA GLN A 9 14.52 24.17 28.92
C GLN A 9 14.33 24.69 27.49
N ARG A 10 15.34 24.49 26.61
CA ARG A 10 15.22 24.81 25.19
C ARG A 10 14.10 24.02 24.51
N LEU A 11 14.04 22.71 24.75
CA LEU A 11 13.01 21.85 24.16
C LEU A 11 11.60 22.21 24.64
N GLN A 12 11.45 22.58 25.92
CA GLN A 12 10.16 23.04 26.45
C GLN A 12 9.71 24.35 25.78
N ASN A 13 10.63 25.28 25.54
CA ASN A 13 10.32 26.52 24.82
C ASN A 13 9.94 26.25 23.36
N GLU A 14 10.67 25.38 22.67
CA GLU A 14 10.36 24.99 21.28
C GLU A 14 8.98 24.31 21.19
N LEU A 15 8.62 23.45 22.15
CA LEU A 15 7.29 22.83 22.21
C LEU A 15 6.18 23.85 22.46
N ALA A 16 6.39 24.82 23.34
CA ALA A 16 5.41 25.87 23.61
C ALA A 16 5.16 26.73 22.35
N ILE A 17 6.23 27.11 21.64
CA ILE A 17 6.16 27.88 20.39
C ILE A 17 5.43 27.08 19.31
N ALA A 18 5.76 25.80 19.14
CA ALA A 18 5.12 24.94 18.16
C ALA A 18 3.61 24.80 18.41
N ASN A 19 3.21 24.60 19.67
CA ASN A 19 1.81 24.47 20.04
C ASN A 19 1.01 25.76 19.81
N ALA A 20 1.60 26.92 20.13
CA ALA A 20 0.97 28.21 19.84
C ALA A 20 0.72 28.41 18.33
N LYS A 21 1.69 28.03 17.49
CA LYS A 21 1.58 28.12 16.03
C LYS A 21 0.54 27.17 15.46
N ILE A 22 0.44 25.95 16.00
CA ILE A 22 -0.61 24.99 15.62
C ILE A 22 -1.99 25.57 15.92
N HIS A 23 -2.17 26.16 17.11
CA HIS A 23 -3.46 26.75 17.48
C HIS A 23 -3.84 27.93 16.57
N GLN A 24 -2.87 28.78 16.21
CA GLN A 24 -3.08 29.88 15.27
C GLN A 24 -3.52 29.37 13.88
N LEU A 25 -2.82 28.37 13.34
CA LEU A 25 -3.16 27.80 12.03
C LEU A 25 -4.53 27.11 12.04
N GLN A 26 -4.89 26.46 13.16
CA GLN A 26 -6.22 25.87 13.32
C GLN A 26 -7.31 26.94 13.31
N GLN A 27 -7.11 28.07 14.00
CA GLN A 27 -8.06 29.19 13.98
C GLN A 27 -8.21 29.79 12.59
N GLU A 28 -7.10 30.03 11.88
CA GLU A 28 -7.12 30.55 10.51
C GLU A 28 -7.86 29.61 9.56
N SER A 29 -7.58 28.31 9.63
CA SER A 29 -8.26 27.30 8.81
C SER A 29 -9.77 27.21 9.12
N ALA A 30 -10.17 27.39 10.38
CA ALA A 30 -11.57 27.42 10.78
C ALA A 30 -12.28 28.68 10.25
N SER A 31 -11.59 29.82 10.23
CA SER A 31 -12.12 31.09 9.69
C SER A 31 -12.30 31.01 8.17
N LEU A 32 -11.31 30.48 7.45
CA LEU A 32 -11.37 30.25 6.00
C LEU A 32 -12.51 29.29 5.62
N ARG A 33 -12.71 28.21 6.39
CA ARG A 33 -13.82 27.27 6.18
C ARG A 33 -15.20 27.93 6.31
N LYS A 34 -15.36 28.88 7.24
CA LYS A 34 -16.61 29.64 7.39
C LYS A 34 -16.86 30.57 6.20
N GLN A 35 -15.82 31.18 5.63
CA GLN A 35 -15.95 32.03 4.44
C GLN A 35 -16.29 31.25 3.17
N VAL A 36 -15.79 30.02 3.02
CA VAL A 36 -16.11 29.18 1.85
C VAL A 36 -17.53 28.60 1.93
N SER A 37 -18.14 28.55 3.12
CA SER A 37 -19.51 28.05 3.31
C SER A 37 -20.62 29.07 3.02
N SER A 38 -20.29 30.31 2.63
CA SER A 38 -21.28 31.36 2.32
C SER A 38 -21.54 31.55 0.82
N VAL A 39 -21.48 30.49 0.02
CA VAL A 39 -22.05 30.48 -1.34
C VAL A 39 -23.49 29.93 -1.24
N PRO A 40 -24.53 30.75 -1.39
CA PRO A 40 -25.90 30.26 -1.44
C PRO A 40 -26.18 29.70 -2.84
N THR A 41 -26.61 28.43 -2.90
CA THR A 41 -27.24 27.84 -4.09
C THR A 41 -28.69 27.50 -3.73
N PRO A 42 -29.69 27.90 -4.53
CA PRO A 42 -31.10 27.75 -4.16
C PRO A 42 -31.67 26.35 -4.47
N THR A 43 -32.38 25.83 -3.46
CA THR A 43 -33.64 25.05 -3.40
C THR A 43 -34.25 24.40 -4.65
N ALA A 44 -34.52 23.08 -4.54
CA ALA A 44 -35.83 22.39 -4.75
C ALA A 44 -35.65 20.87 -4.53
N ASN A 45 -36.10 20.26 -3.42
CA ASN A 45 -37.42 19.60 -3.18
C ASN A 45 -37.82 18.64 -4.33
N SER A 46 -38.26 17.39 -4.16
CA SER A 46 -38.68 16.56 -3.02
C SER A 46 -38.87 15.10 -3.53
N SER A 47 -39.07 14.13 -2.62
CA SER A 47 -39.56 12.76 -2.86
C SER A 47 -40.44 12.38 -1.65
N PRO A 48 -41.17 11.24 -1.58
CA PRO A 48 -41.95 10.42 -2.54
C PRO A 48 -43.42 10.26 -2.00
N PRO A 49 -44.28 9.25 -2.32
CA PRO A 49 -44.10 7.82 -1.93
C PRO A 49 -44.71 6.74 -2.87
N SER A 50 -44.35 5.48 -2.54
CA SER A 50 -44.70 4.18 -3.14
C SER A 50 -46.17 3.74 -3.02
N GLU A 51 -46.64 2.86 -3.92
CA GLU A 51 -47.57 1.76 -3.58
C GLU A 51 -47.60 0.62 -4.62
N SER A 52 -48.10 -0.53 -4.16
CA SER A 52 -47.87 -1.94 -4.53
C SER A 52 -48.82 -2.60 -5.56
N THR A 53 -48.29 -3.56 -6.34
CA THR A 53 -48.80 -4.90 -6.83
C THR A 53 -50.30 -5.32 -6.71
N PRO A 54 -50.78 -6.43 -7.36
CA PRO A 54 -50.49 -7.04 -8.68
C PRO A 54 -51.69 -7.74 -9.42
N LEU A 55 -51.42 -8.31 -10.63
CA LEU A 55 -51.93 -9.57 -11.24
C LEU A 55 -53.43 -9.79 -11.55
N SER A 56 -53.77 -10.02 -12.84
CA SER A 56 -54.71 -11.07 -13.30
C SER A 56 -54.75 -11.17 -14.83
N SER A 57 -54.37 -12.30 -15.43
CA SER A 57 -55.19 -12.94 -16.48
C SER A 57 -54.81 -14.41 -16.66
N LYS A 58 -55.85 -15.20 -16.92
CA LYS A 58 -55.95 -16.65 -16.78
C LYS A 58 -55.45 -17.43 -18.00
N ARG A 59 -55.05 -18.67 -17.69
CA ARG A 59 -54.68 -19.84 -18.50
C ARG A 59 -55.79 -20.30 -19.48
N PRO A 60 -55.50 -21.25 -20.42
CA PRO A 60 -55.82 -22.66 -20.11
C PRO A 60 -54.69 -23.70 -20.39
N ARG A 61 -54.87 -24.85 -19.74
CA ARG A 61 -54.03 -26.05 -19.57
C ARG A 61 -54.38 -27.04 -20.72
N SER A 62 -53.44 -27.88 -21.20
CA SER A 62 -53.31 -29.33 -20.88
C SER A 62 -52.46 -30.04 -21.98
N PRO A 63 -52.02 -31.32 -21.84
CA PRO A 63 -51.57 -32.05 -20.65
C PRO A 63 -50.21 -32.80 -20.81
N SER A 64 -49.58 -33.07 -19.66
CA SER A 64 -48.73 -34.20 -19.20
C SER A 64 -48.02 -35.14 -20.19
N ASN A 65 -46.72 -35.38 -19.98
CA ASN A 65 -46.26 -36.62 -19.33
C ASN A 65 -44.82 -36.52 -18.76
N ASP A 66 -44.76 -36.87 -17.46
CA ASP A 66 -43.71 -37.43 -16.61
C ASP A 66 -42.23 -37.45 -17.05
N ALA A 67 -41.38 -36.79 -16.25
CA ALA A 67 -40.44 -37.44 -15.31
C ALA A 67 -39.31 -36.46 -14.90
N ALA A 68 -39.03 -36.36 -13.60
CA ALA A 68 -37.85 -35.69 -13.02
C ALA A 68 -37.50 -36.41 -11.69
N PRO A 69 -36.34 -36.17 -10.98
CA PRO A 69 -35.23 -35.21 -11.21
C PRO A 69 -33.82 -35.81 -10.79
N PRO A 70 -32.76 -35.07 -10.32
CA PRO A 70 -31.97 -33.94 -10.86
C PRO A 70 -30.40 -34.08 -10.73
N THR A 71 -29.69 -32.99 -11.09
CA THR A 71 -28.33 -32.54 -10.65
C THR A 71 -27.11 -33.03 -11.47
N THR A 72 -26.11 -32.23 -11.87
CA THR A 72 -25.73 -30.84 -11.57
C THR A 72 -24.91 -30.31 -12.76
N LYS A 73 -25.47 -29.39 -13.55
CA LYS A 73 -24.64 -28.56 -14.44
C LYS A 73 -24.02 -27.47 -13.59
N VAL A 74 -22.74 -27.61 -13.25
CA VAL A 74 -21.96 -26.57 -12.59
C VAL A 74 -21.86 -25.39 -13.55
N SER A 75 -22.72 -24.40 -13.34
CA SER A 75 -22.59 -23.08 -13.93
C SER A 75 -21.28 -22.48 -13.42
N LYS A 76 -20.31 -22.29 -14.33
CA LYS A 76 -19.14 -21.46 -14.05
C LYS A 76 -19.64 -20.06 -13.72
N LEU A 77 -19.54 -19.70 -12.43
CA LEU A 77 -19.79 -18.36 -11.95
C LEU A 77 -18.92 -17.36 -12.76
N PRO A 78 -19.45 -16.21 -13.19
CA PRO A 78 -18.64 -15.19 -13.84
C PRO A 78 -17.53 -14.79 -12.86
N ASN A 79 -16.28 -14.90 -13.32
CA ASN A 79 -15.11 -14.48 -12.56
C ASN A 79 -15.25 -12.98 -12.25
N LEU A 80 -15.78 -12.65 -11.07
CA LEU A 80 -15.99 -11.29 -10.62
C LEU A 80 -14.60 -10.66 -10.47
N LYS A 81 -14.24 -9.81 -11.45
CA LYS A 81 -12.98 -9.08 -11.41
C LYS A 81 -12.90 -8.32 -10.08
N PRO A 82 -11.75 -8.37 -9.36
CA PRO A 82 -11.62 -7.68 -8.09
C PRO A 82 -11.93 -6.19 -8.28
N LYS A 83 -12.92 -5.70 -7.52
CA LYS A 83 -13.28 -4.29 -7.49
C LYS A 83 -12.08 -3.52 -6.93
N HIS A 84 -11.42 -2.73 -7.77
CA HIS A 84 -10.39 -1.81 -7.31
C HIS A 84 -10.99 -0.89 -6.23
N SER A 85 -10.25 -0.63 -5.15
CA SER A 85 -10.67 0.34 -4.15
C SER A 85 -10.98 1.68 -4.81
N LEU A 86 -12.14 2.28 -4.52
CA LEU A 86 -12.52 3.60 -5.02
C LEU A 86 -11.44 4.65 -4.69
N SER A 87 -10.76 4.51 -3.54
CA SER A 87 -9.64 5.37 -3.16
C SER A 87 -8.42 5.24 -4.09
N ALA A 88 -8.14 4.03 -4.60
CA ALA A 88 -7.04 3.81 -5.53
C ALA A 88 -7.35 4.36 -6.93
N ILE A 89 -8.62 4.39 -7.32
CA ILE A 89 -9.08 5.00 -8.57
C ILE A 89 -8.99 6.53 -8.47
N ALA A 90 -9.54 7.12 -7.39
CA ALA A 90 -9.52 8.56 -7.16
C ALA A 90 -8.10 9.15 -7.16
N ARG A 91 -7.13 8.42 -6.58
CA ARG A 91 -5.71 8.81 -6.57
C ARG A 91 -5.10 9.01 -7.96
N ARG A 92 -5.61 8.36 -9.01
CA ARG A 92 -5.10 8.57 -10.37
C ARG A 92 -5.38 9.96 -10.92
N PHE A 93 -6.36 10.65 -10.35
CA PHE A 93 -6.80 11.99 -10.75
C PHE A 93 -6.41 13.05 -9.72
N SER A 94 -5.70 12.67 -8.65
CA SER A 94 -5.21 13.61 -7.63
C SER A 94 -3.83 14.13 -8.03
N SER A 95 -3.55 15.42 -7.75
CA SER A 95 -2.22 15.99 -7.95
C SER A 95 -1.15 15.23 -7.16
N PRO A 96 0.04 14.95 -7.73
CA PRO A 96 1.12 14.31 -7.00
C PRO A 96 1.53 15.19 -5.82
N THR A 97 1.35 14.72 -4.59
CA THR A 97 1.66 15.49 -3.37
C THR A 97 3.17 15.66 -3.15
N ALA A 98 4.02 14.89 -3.84
CA ALA A 98 5.47 14.93 -3.74
C ALA A 98 6.11 14.43 -5.06
N PRO A 99 7.38 14.79 -5.36
CA PRO A 99 8.14 14.11 -6.42
C PRO A 99 8.08 12.59 -6.19
N SER A 100 8.04 11.81 -7.28
CA SER A 100 7.84 10.37 -7.23
C SER A 100 8.84 9.73 -6.28
N SER A 101 8.36 9.29 -5.13
CA SER A 101 9.16 8.65 -4.10
C SER A 101 8.94 7.15 -4.15
N PHE A 102 10.00 6.40 -3.87
CA PHE A 102 10.00 4.95 -3.89
C PHE A 102 10.45 4.45 -2.53
N THR A 103 9.79 3.41 -2.04
CA THR A 103 10.10 2.82 -0.74
C THR A 103 10.15 1.31 -0.85
N PHE A 104 10.91 0.69 0.07
CA PHE A 104 10.92 -0.75 0.25
C PHE A 104 10.02 -1.12 1.44
N ILE A 105 9.13 -2.09 1.24
CA ILE A 105 8.45 -2.77 2.35
C ILE A 105 9.11 -4.12 2.56
N HIS A 106 9.56 -4.38 3.77
CA HIS A 106 10.20 -5.62 4.17
C HIS A 106 9.18 -6.55 4.83
N VAL A 107 9.03 -7.76 4.31
CA VAL A 107 8.08 -8.75 4.78
C VAL A 107 8.81 -10.05 5.13
N PRO A 108 8.64 -10.59 6.35
CA PRO A 108 9.17 -11.88 6.72
C PRO A 108 8.61 -13.00 5.84
N ILE A 109 9.47 -13.93 5.44
CA ILE A 109 9.09 -15.13 4.68
C ILE A 109 9.72 -16.36 5.33
N HIS A 110 8.97 -17.46 5.39
CA HIS A 110 9.49 -18.72 5.92
C HIS A 110 10.52 -19.37 5.00
N ARG A 111 10.27 -19.32 3.69
CA ARG A 111 11.15 -19.87 2.67
C ARG A 111 11.17 -18.99 1.44
N ARG A 112 12.29 -19.01 0.72
CA ARG A 112 12.40 -18.36 -0.59
C ARG A 112 11.54 -19.14 -1.59
N LEU A 113 10.66 -18.42 -2.27
CA LEU A 113 9.85 -18.93 -3.37
C LEU A 113 10.40 -18.38 -4.68
N PRO A 114 10.22 -19.04 -5.82
CA PRO A 114 10.39 -18.39 -7.11
C PRO A 114 9.52 -17.12 -7.22
N ILE A 115 10.05 -16.06 -7.82
CA ILE A 115 9.37 -14.75 -7.90
C ILE A 115 7.97 -14.87 -8.52
N HIS A 116 7.78 -15.75 -9.50
CA HIS A 116 6.48 -15.97 -10.14
C HIS A 116 5.45 -16.57 -9.17
N GLN A 117 5.86 -17.52 -8.32
CA GLN A 117 5.00 -18.10 -7.27
C GLN A 117 4.68 -17.06 -6.19
N LEU A 118 5.68 -16.31 -5.74
CA LEU A 118 5.46 -15.24 -4.76
C LEU A 118 4.45 -14.20 -5.29
N ARG A 119 4.56 -13.80 -6.57
CA ARG A 119 3.56 -12.94 -7.21
C ARG A 119 2.19 -13.62 -7.35
N ALA A 120 2.11 -14.93 -7.55
CA ALA A 120 0.83 -15.65 -7.57
C ALA A 120 0.15 -15.60 -6.19
N ASN A 121 0.88 -15.92 -5.13
CA ASN A 121 0.36 -15.88 -3.75
C ASN A 121 -0.09 -14.47 -3.38
N LEU A 122 0.67 -13.43 -3.73
CA LEU A 122 0.26 -12.04 -3.49
C LEU A 122 -1.06 -11.70 -4.22
N ARG A 123 -1.29 -12.21 -5.43
CA ARG A 123 -2.57 -12.02 -6.14
C ARG A 123 -3.72 -12.75 -5.45
N GLU A 124 -3.49 -13.95 -4.92
CA GLU A 124 -4.48 -14.69 -4.12
C GLU A 124 -4.85 -13.94 -2.83
N LEU A 125 -3.88 -13.24 -2.23
CA LEU A 125 -4.11 -12.31 -1.12
C LEU A 125 -4.78 -10.99 -1.54
N HIS A 126 -5.20 -10.87 -2.80
CA HIS A 126 -5.82 -9.68 -3.40
C HIS A 126 -4.91 -8.45 -3.43
N ILE A 127 -3.59 -8.66 -3.42
CA ILE A 127 -2.59 -7.59 -3.54
C ILE A 127 -2.32 -7.30 -5.01
N ASN A 128 -2.35 -6.01 -5.38
CA ASN A 128 -2.07 -5.60 -6.75
C ASN A 128 -0.57 -5.67 -7.06
N THR A 129 -0.12 -6.82 -7.55
CA THR A 129 1.29 -7.06 -7.87
C THR A 129 1.83 -6.20 -9.01
N ARG A 130 0.98 -5.53 -9.81
CA ARG A 130 1.44 -4.62 -10.87
C ARG A 130 2.02 -3.32 -10.31
N ARG A 131 1.66 -2.97 -9.06
CA ARG A 131 2.19 -1.79 -8.36
C ARG A 131 3.46 -2.10 -7.56
N ILE A 132 3.86 -3.37 -7.51
CA ILE A 132 5.14 -3.81 -6.96
C ILE A 132 6.15 -3.82 -8.10
N LEU A 133 7.05 -2.83 -8.08
CA LEU A 133 8.01 -2.57 -9.14
C LEU A 133 9.05 -3.69 -9.21
N ASP A 134 9.55 -4.12 -8.05
CA ASP A 134 10.50 -5.22 -7.96
C ASP A 134 10.33 -6.00 -6.65
N ILE A 135 10.80 -7.25 -6.67
CA ILE A 135 10.83 -8.13 -5.50
C ILE A 135 12.26 -8.63 -5.30
N GLN A 136 12.80 -8.37 -4.11
CA GLN A 136 14.17 -8.74 -3.75
C GLN A 136 14.16 -9.59 -2.48
N TYR A 137 15.07 -10.56 -2.39
CA TYR A 137 15.30 -11.32 -1.17
C TYR A 137 16.43 -10.67 -0.39
N SER A 138 16.08 -9.72 0.47
CA SER A 138 17.08 -8.88 1.15
C SER A 138 17.89 -9.64 2.22
N ASP A 139 17.27 -10.65 2.82
CA ASP A 139 17.90 -11.62 3.73
C ASP A 139 17.36 -13.03 3.42
N ARG A 140 17.79 -14.05 4.17
CA ARG A 140 17.31 -15.44 4.06
C ARG A 140 15.80 -15.54 4.26
N TYR A 141 15.27 -14.80 5.23
CA TYR A 141 13.87 -14.85 5.68
C TYR A 141 13.13 -13.52 5.47
N VAL A 142 13.61 -12.65 4.57
CA VAL A 142 12.99 -11.35 4.30
C VAL A 142 12.85 -11.16 2.79
N ALA A 143 11.61 -10.98 2.34
CA ALA A 143 11.30 -10.45 1.02
C ALA A 143 11.15 -8.93 1.13
N SER A 144 11.55 -8.20 0.09
CA SER A 144 11.48 -6.74 0.03
C SER A 144 10.79 -6.34 -1.26
N PHE A 145 9.76 -5.50 -1.12
CA PHE A 145 8.93 -5.05 -2.21
C PHE A 145 9.26 -3.60 -2.50
N LEU A 146 9.81 -3.34 -3.68
CA LEU A 146 10.00 -1.98 -4.17
C LEU A 146 8.65 -1.47 -4.69
N ILE A 147 8.17 -0.37 -4.12
CA ILE A 147 6.88 0.23 -4.46
C ILE A 147 7.01 1.75 -4.60
N HIS A 148 5.99 2.36 -5.21
CA HIS A 148 5.79 3.80 -5.08
C HIS A 148 5.19 4.11 -3.70
N THR A 149 5.63 5.18 -3.03
CA THR A 149 5.15 5.59 -1.68
C THR A 149 3.63 5.74 -1.64
N GLY A 150 3.01 6.21 -2.72
CA GLY A 150 1.53 6.29 -2.83
C GLY A 150 0.80 4.94 -2.80
N PHE A 151 1.48 3.79 -2.91
CA PHE A 151 0.91 2.46 -2.72
C PHE A 151 1.09 1.94 -1.29
N GLU A 152 2.03 2.51 -0.55
CA GLU A 152 2.49 1.99 0.75
C GLU A 152 1.35 1.81 1.76
N PRO A 153 0.43 2.77 1.99
CA PRO A 153 -0.68 2.58 2.93
C PRO A 153 -1.62 1.44 2.53
N GLU A 154 -1.86 1.27 1.23
CA GLU A 154 -2.75 0.23 0.70
C GLU A 154 -2.10 -1.15 0.83
N LEU A 155 -0.81 -1.27 0.50
CA LEU A 155 -0.06 -2.51 0.67
C LEU A 155 0.03 -2.90 2.14
N ARG A 156 0.36 -1.96 3.04
CA ARG A 156 0.38 -2.22 4.49
C ARG A 156 -0.97 -2.71 4.99
N PHE A 157 -2.05 -2.03 4.63
CA PHE A 157 -3.41 -2.44 5.00
C PHE A 157 -3.73 -3.87 4.54
N GLN A 158 -3.39 -4.23 3.30
CA GLN A 158 -3.66 -5.57 2.78
C GLN A 158 -2.82 -6.65 3.48
N LEU A 159 -1.56 -6.37 3.79
CA LEU A 159 -0.70 -7.30 4.55
C LEU A 159 -1.26 -7.52 5.96
N TYR A 160 -1.62 -6.45 6.66
CA TYR A 160 -2.21 -6.53 8.00
C TYR A 160 -3.56 -7.27 8.01
N LYS A 161 -4.39 -7.06 6.99
CA LYS A 161 -5.65 -7.79 6.82
C LYS A 161 -5.45 -9.32 6.85
N HIS A 162 -4.33 -9.80 6.33
CA HIS A 162 -3.97 -11.23 6.29
C HIS A 162 -3.02 -11.64 7.42
N LYS A 163 -2.89 -10.82 8.48
CA LYS A 163 -2.01 -11.05 9.63
C LYS A 163 -0.52 -11.23 9.25
N ILE A 164 -0.11 -10.65 8.13
CA ILE A 164 1.29 -10.64 7.70
C ILE A 164 1.95 -9.44 8.36
N THR A 165 2.99 -9.70 9.16
CA THR A 165 3.77 -8.65 9.81
C THR A 165 4.70 -7.98 8.82
N ILE A 166 4.96 -6.69 9.06
CA ILE A 166 5.91 -5.88 8.29
C ILE A 166 7.11 -5.64 9.20
N ARG A 167 8.30 -5.71 8.61
CA ARG A 167 9.55 -5.57 9.32
C ARG A 167 10.13 -4.16 9.09
N ASP A 168 9.55 -3.17 9.77
CA ASP A 168 9.96 -1.76 9.61
C ASP A 168 11.34 -1.47 10.24
N ASP A 169 11.85 -2.33 11.13
CA ASP A 169 13.18 -2.25 11.76
C ASP A 169 14.32 -2.78 10.88
N PHE A 170 14.01 -3.36 9.71
CA PHE A 170 15.02 -3.99 8.86
C PHE A 170 15.80 -2.94 8.07
N ASP A 171 17.11 -2.83 8.36
CA ASP A 171 18.03 -2.03 7.57
C ASP A 171 18.86 -2.90 6.61
N PRO A 172 18.66 -2.80 5.28
CA PRO A 172 19.42 -3.56 4.28
C PRO A 172 20.92 -3.20 4.21
N LEU A 173 21.34 -2.10 4.82
CA LEU A 173 22.74 -1.66 4.89
C LEU A 173 23.43 -2.09 6.18
N SER A 174 22.69 -2.72 7.10
CA SER A 174 23.23 -3.17 8.37
C SER A 174 24.35 -4.21 8.18
N PRO A 175 25.45 -4.11 8.93
CA PRO A 175 26.53 -5.09 8.91
C PRO A 175 26.05 -6.50 9.34
N THR A 176 24.92 -6.59 10.05
CA THR A 176 24.33 -7.84 10.55
C THR A 176 23.79 -8.76 9.45
N ILE A 177 23.59 -8.24 8.23
CA ILE A 177 23.13 -9.00 7.07
C ILE A 177 24.23 -9.92 6.54
N ILE A 178 25.49 -9.53 6.72
CA ILE A 178 26.65 -10.33 6.30
C ILE A 178 26.87 -11.43 7.34
N ARG A 179 26.46 -12.66 7.01
CA ARG A 179 26.58 -13.87 7.85
C ARG A 179 27.57 -14.89 7.31
N ASP A 180 28.49 -14.47 6.46
CA ASP A 180 29.55 -15.33 5.95
C ASP A 180 30.47 -15.74 7.12
N PRO A 181 30.64 -17.05 7.39
CA PRO A 181 31.54 -17.52 8.45
C PRO A 181 32.97 -16.97 8.32
N THR A 182 33.43 -16.73 7.10
CA THR A 182 34.78 -16.22 6.83
C THR A 182 34.95 -14.74 7.24
N LEU A 183 33.85 -14.00 7.34
CA LEU A 183 33.84 -12.57 7.64
C LEU A 183 33.40 -12.28 9.08
N LEU A 184 33.27 -13.30 9.96
CA LEU A 184 32.76 -13.10 11.32
C LEU A 184 33.61 -12.13 12.15
N ASN A 185 34.93 -12.20 12.01
CA ASN A 185 35.88 -11.37 12.78
C ASN A 185 36.27 -10.06 12.07
N GLU A 186 35.69 -9.77 10.91
CA GLU A 186 35.97 -8.54 10.17
C GLU A 186 35.38 -7.30 10.84
N SER A 187 36.00 -6.15 10.57
CA SER A 187 35.56 -4.87 11.09
C SER A 187 34.13 -4.54 10.66
N ILE A 188 33.42 -3.80 11.52
CA ILE A 188 32.06 -3.34 11.23
C ILE A 188 32.04 -2.52 9.93
N GLU A 189 33.04 -1.67 9.73
CA GLU A 189 33.17 -0.84 8.53
C GLU A 189 33.25 -1.68 7.24
N ARG A 190 34.07 -2.75 7.25
CA ARG A 190 34.18 -3.65 6.10
C ARG A 190 32.85 -4.35 5.82
N LYS A 191 32.16 -4.81 6.87
CA LYS A 191 30.84 -5.45 6.74
C LYS A 191 29.79 -4.49 6.19
N THR A 192 29.76 -3.24 6.66
CA THR A 192 28.85 -2.21 6.15
C THR A 192 29.14 -1.89 4.68
N LYS A 193 30.41 -1.78 4.28
CA LYS A 193 30.79 -1.60 2.87
C LYS A 193 30.32 -2.76 1.99
N LEU A 194 30.46 -3.99 2.48
CA LEU A 194 29.99 -5.18 1.79
C LEU A 194 28.45 -5.24 1.72
N ALA A 195 27.75 -4.93 2.80
CA ALA A 195 26.28 -4.85 2.83
C ALA A 195 25.76 -3.85 1.80
N ARG A 196 26.38 -2.65 1.76
CA ARG A 196 26.08 -1.63 0.74
C ARG A 196 26.34 -2.14 -0.67
N HIS A 197 27.47 -2.80 -0.91
CA HIS A 197 27.77 -3.39 -2.22
C HIS A 197 26.69 -4.39 -2.66
N VAL A 198 26.32 -5.33 -1.78
CA VAL A 198 25.28 -6.32 -2.03
C VAL A 198 23.93 -5.67 -2.29
N PHE A 199 23.58 -4.62 -1.52
CA PHE A 199 22.36 -3.84 -1.74
C PHE A 199 22.33 -3.21 -3.15
N LEU A 200 23.41 -2.53 -3.54
CA LEU A 200 23.52 -1.91 -4.86
C LEU A 200 23.49 -2.94 -6.01
N GLN A 201 24.12 -4.11 -5.83
CA GLN A 201 24.04 -5.19 -6.82
C GLN A 201 22.60 -5.69 -7.05
N ARG A 202 21.82 -5.82 -5.97
CA ARG A 202 20.40 -6.19 -6.07
C ARG A 202 19.58 -5.09 -6.74
N LEU A 203 19.85 -3.84 -6.39
CA LEU A 203 19.19 -2.68 -6.99
C LEU A 203 19.50 -2.56 -8.49
N GLY A 204 20.75 -2.72 -8.92
CA GLY A 204 21.10 -2.76 -10.35
C GLY A 204 20.42 -3.92 -11.09
N SER A 205 20.25 -5.07 -10.44
CA SER A 205 19.47 -6.18 -11.00
C SER A 205 17.98 -5.88 -11.11
N ALA A 206 17.41 -5.12 -10.18
CA ALA A 206 16.05 -4.61 -10.26
C ALA A 206 15.88 -3.65 -11.43
N PHE A 207 16.80 -2.70 -11.58
CA PHE A 207 16.76 -1.69 -12.63
C PHE A 207 16.78 -2.31 -14.02
N ARG A 208 17.58 -3.36 -14.23
CA ARG A 208 17.58 -4.13 -15.50
C ARG A 208 16.22 -4.73 -15.87
N ARG A 209 15.31 -4.94 -14.90
CA ARG A 209 13.95 -5.44 -15.13
C ARG A 209 12.94 -4.32 -15.35
N LEU A 210 13.26 -3.09 -14.97
CA LEU A 210 12.38 -1.94 -15.12
C LEU A 210 12.47 -1.41 -16.56
N LYS A 211 11.32 -1.03 -17.13
CA LYS A 211 11.25 -0.36 -18.43
C LYS A 211 11.27 1.17 -18.22
N ALA A 212 11.79 1.93 -19.19
CA ALA A 212 11.58 3.37 -19.23
C ALA A 212 10.07 3.67 -19.34
N PRO A 213 9.53 4.73 -18.70
CA PRO A 213 10.19 5.82 -17.94
C PRO A 213 10.47 5.49 -16.47
N LEU A 214 9.94 4.36 -15.97
CA LEU A 214 10.05 3.98 -14.56
C LEU A 214 11.50 3.73 -14.14
N TYR A 215 12.31 3.14 -15.02
CA TYR A 215 13.75 3.01 -14.82
C TYR A 215 14.41 4.34 -14.46
N ASN A 216 14.15 5.41 -15.23
CA ASN A 216 14.74 6.73 -14.99
C ASN A 216 14.28 7.31 -13.64
N ALA A 217 12.99 7.22 -13.34
CA ALA A 217 12.43 7.76 -12.10
C ALA A 217 13.02 7.07 -10.85
N VAL A 218 13.08 5.74 -10.88
CA VAL A 218 13.62 4.96 -9.75
C VAL A 218 15.14 5.17 -9.64
N THR A 219 15.87 5.22 -10.75
CA THR A 219 17.32 5.40 -10.75
C THR A 219 17.68 6.76 -10.17
N ASN A 220 17.05 7.85 -10.63
CA ASN A 220 17.28 9.21 -10.13
C ASN A 220 16.92 9.40 -8.65
N TYR A 221 16.11 8.51 -8.08
CA TYR A 221 15.75 8.57 -6.66
C TYR A 221 16.79 7.89 -5.77
N PHE A 222 17.44 6.82 -6.24
CA PHE A 222 18.37 6.03 -5.42
C PHE A 222 19.86 6.26 -5.71
N LEU A 223 20.21 6.80 -6.88
CA LEU A 223 21.58 7.11 -7.30
C LEU A 223 21.78 8.62 -7.38
#